data_AF-A0A945G1E8-F1
#
_entry.id   AF-A0A945G1E8-F1
#
_cell.length_a   1.000
_cell.length_b   1.000
_cell.length_c   1.000
_cell.angle_alpha   90.00
_cell.angle_beta   90.00
_cell.angle_gamma   90.00
#
_symmetry.space_group_name_H-M   'P 1'
#
loop_
_entity.id
_entity.type
_entity.pdbx_description
1 polymer ?
#
loop_
_entity_poly.entity_id
_entity_poly.type
_entity_poly.pdbx_seq_one_letter_code
_entity_poly.pdbx_strand_id
1 'polypeptide(L)'
;MGIVKNQSIKNSIYFYIGLLFGALSTIILYPNAFNSHPEHLGLLQIIVAYSTIISVFSFLGTPKTLIRFFPKVENKHQLITLAFLIPIIGFLLVLFLYFLFKDSFLEFIKPDTLELDELQAFTLLKLNFHLVFILVAFLSFFEVLSSLSRSLLNAT
;
A
#
# COMPACT_ATOMS: atom_id res chain seq x y z
N MET A 1 -20.01 24.66 16.96
CA MET A 1 -19.88 24.63 15.48
C MET A 1 -18.53 25.16 14.95
N GLY A 2 -17.84 26.11 15.59
CA GLY A 2 -16.54 26.62 15.10
C GLY A 2 -15.36 25.64 15.16
N ILE A 3 -15.40 24.66 16.07
CA ILE A 3 -14.35 23.66 16.28
C ILE A 3 -14.23 22.73 15.06
N VAL A 4 -15.38 22.25 14.55
CA VAL A 4 -15.47 21.42 13.34
C VAL A 4 -14.98 22.19 12.11
N LYS A 5 -15.30 23.49 11.99
CA LYS A 5 -14.79 24.34 10.89
C LYS A 5 -13.27 24.41 10.90
N ASN A 6 -12.66 24.67 12.06
CA ASN A 6 -11.20 24.75 12.18
C ASN A 6 -10.51 23.40 11.94
N GLN A 7 -11.10 22.29 12.39
CA GLN A 7 -10.58 20.95 12.15
C GLN A 7 -10.64 20.59 10.66
N SER A 8 -11.76 20.91 10.00
CA SER A 8 -11.90 20.69 8.56
C SER A 8 -10.89 21.51 7.75
N ILE A 9 -10.68 22.78 8.09
CA ILE A 9 -9.71 23.65 7.39
C ILE A 9 -8.29 23.09 7.54
N LYS A 10 -7.89 22.71 8.76
CA LYS A 10 -6.58 22.09 9.01
C LYS A 10 -6.42 20.79 8.22
N ASN A 11 -7.44 19.93 8.22
CA ASN A 11 -7.43 18.68 7.45
C ASN A 11 -7.27 18.93 5.95
N SER A 12 -7.97 19.93 5.40
CA SER A 12 -7.82 20.32 3.99
C SER A 12 -6.42 20.82 3.68
N ILE A 13 -5.79 21.61 4.57
CA ILE A 13 -4.40 22.06 4.38
C ILE A 13 -3.45 20.86 4.31
N TYR A 14 -3.54 19.91 5.25
CA TYR A 14 -2.71 18.70 5.22
C TYR A 14 -2.97 17.86 3.95
N PHE A 15 -4.23 17.78 3.51
CA PHE A 15 -4.60 17.10 2.27
C PHE A 15 -3.95 17.77 1.05
N TYR A 16 -4.02 19.11 0.94
CA TYR A 16 -3.39 19.83 -0.17
C TYR A 16 -1.87 19.71 -0.18
N ILE A 17 -1.22 19.73 0.98
CA ILE A 17 0.22 19.49 1.08
C ILE A 17 0.55 18.08 0.58
N GLY A 18 -0.18 17.06 1.04
CA GLY A 18 0.02 15.68 0.58
C GLY A 18 -0.21 15.51 -0.93
N LEU A 19 -1.26 16.14 -1.46
CA LEU A 19 -1.55 16.16 -2.89
C LEU A 19 -0.41 16.81 -3.69
N LEU A 20 0.11 17.94 -3.21
CA LEU A 20 1.21 18.66 -3.86
C LEU A 20 2.49 17.81 -3.88
N PHE A 21 2.82 17.15 -2.76
CA PHE A 21 3.94 16.20 -2.72
C PHE A 21 3.75 15.04 -3.70
N GLY A 22 2.57 14.42 -3.75
CA GLY A 22 2.28 13.35 -4.70
C GLY A 22 2.34 13.80 -6.17
N ALA A 23 1.84 15.01 -6.45
CA ALA A 23 1.90 15.61 -7.77
C ALA A 23 3.34 15.94 -8.19
N LEU A 24 4.16 16.49 -7.30
CA LEU A 24 5.58 16.73 -7.56
C LEU A 24 6.33 15.42 -7.84
N SER A 25 6.08 14.38 -7.03
CA SER A 25 6.64 13.05 -7.26
C SER A 25 6.27 12.50 -8.64
N THR A 26 5.02 12.65 -9.06
CA THR A 26 4.51 12.03 -10.30
C THR A 26 4.80 12.83 -11.56
N ILE A 27 4.77 14.17 -11.49
CA ILE A 27 4.90 15.04 -12.67
C ILE A 27 6.36 15.44 -12.91
N ILE A 28 7.14 15.65 -11.84
CA ILE A 28 8.51 16.13 -11.96
C ILE A 28 9.50 15.01 -11.66
N LEU A 29 9.32 14.32 -10.54
CA LEU A 29 10.34 13.41 -10.01
C LEU A 29 10.41 12.11 -10.80
N TYR A 30 9.28 11.46 -11.08
CA TYR A 30 9.26 10.21 -11.85
C TYR A 30 9.68 10.41 -13.31
N PRO A 31 9.15 11.38 -14.07
CA PRO A 31 9.59 11.58 -15.45
C PRO A 31 11.06 11.97 -15.51
N ASN A 32 11.55 12.82 -14.58
CA ASN A 32 12.96 13.21 -14.58
C ASN A 32 13.90 12.07 -14.18
N ALA A 33 13.54 11.29 -13.16
CA ALA A 33 14.34 10.15 -12.70
C ALA A 33 14.40 9.02 -13.73
N PHE A 34 13.36 8.86 -14.56
CA PHE A 34 13.27 7.80 -15.57
C PHE A 34 13.36 8.33 -17.01
N ASN A 35 13.88 9.55 -17.20
CA ASN A 35 14.04 10.19 -18.51
C ASN A 35 14.83 9.33 -19.51
N SER A 36 15.74 8.48 -19.02
CA SER A 36 16.56 7.61 -19.86
C SER A 36 15.90 6.27 -20.24
N HIS A 37 14.90 5.81 -19.48
CA HIS A 37 14.30 4.47 -19.62
C HIS A 37 12.82 4.49 -19.17
N PRO A 38 11.88 4.92 -20.03
CA PRO A 38 10.46 5.05 -19.69
C PRO A 38 9.78 3.72 -19.32
N GLU A 39 10.31 2.57 -19.76
CA GLU A 39 9.83 1.22 -19.43
C GLU A 39 9.81 0.94 -17.91
N HIS A 40 10.69 1.59 -17.14
CA HIS A 40 10.71 1.46 -15.69
C HIS A 40 9.55 2.17 -15.00
N LEU A 41 8.98 3.21 -15.62
CA LEU A 41 7.78 3.87 -15.10
C LEU A 41 6.55 2.96 -15.19
N GLY A 42 6.40 2.26 -16.31
CA GLY A 42 5.34 1.26 -16.49
C GLY A 42 5.49 0.12 -15.49
N LEU A 43 6.71 -0.39 -15.32
CA LEU A 43 7.02 -1.42 -14.32
C LEU A 43 6.66 -0.98 -12.89
N LEU A 44 7.03 0.25 -12.50
CA LEU A 44 6.73 0.76 -11.16
C LEU A 44 5.23 0.83 -10.92
N GLN A 45 4.44 1.29 -11.90
CA GLN A 45 2.98 1.31 -11.80
C GLN A 45 2.40 -0.10 -11.64
N ILE A 46 2.92 -1.08 -12.39
CA ILE A 46 2.51 -2.48 -12.29
C ILE A 46 2.81 -3.05 -10.89
N ILE A 47 4.03 -2.81 -10.37
CA ILE A 47 4.43 -3.24 -9.02
C ILE A 47 3.52 -2.64 -7.96
N VAL A 48 3.24 -1.33 -8.05
CA VAL A 48 2.34 -0.64 -7.11
C VAL A 48 0.94 -1.24 -7.18
N ALA A 49 0.37 -1.42 -8.38
CA ALA A 49 -0.97 -1.98 -8.55
C ALA A 49 -1.11 -3.38 -7.95
N TYR A 50 -0.19 -4.30 -8.26
CA TYR A 50 -0.21 -5.65 -7.68
C TYR A 50 -0.04 -5.61 -6.16
N SER A 51 0.85 -4.76 -5.66
CA SER A 51 1.07 -4.62 -4.21
C SER A 51 -0.17 -4.09 -3.49
N THR A 52 -0.87 -3.13 -4.09
CA THR A 52 -2.12 -2.60 -3.53
C THR A 52 -3.17 -3.70 -3.43
N ILE A 53 -3.36 -4.52 -4.48
CA ILE A 53 -4.34 -5.61 -4.47
C ILE A 53 -3.99 -6.66 -3.40
N ILE A 54 -2.73 -7.11 -3.35
CA ILE A 54 -2.28 -8.13 -2.41
C ILE A 54 -2.31 -7.61 -0.96
N SER A 55 -2.01 -6.33 -0.74
CA SER A 55 -1.98 -5.76 0.62
C SER A 55 -3.34 -5.77 1.33
N VAL A 56 -4.45 -5.73 0.59
CA VAL A 56 -5.81 -5.88 1.16
C VAL A 56 -5.97 -7.20 1.89
N PHE A 57 -5.39 -8.28 1.36
CA PHE A 57 -5.39 -9.58 2.01
C PHE A 57 -4.44 -9.62 3.21
N SER A 58 -3.34 -8.88 3.17
CA SER A 58 -2.34 -8.84 4.25
C SER A 58 -2.88 -8.22 5.54
N PHE A 59 -3.68 -7.15 5.47
CA PHE A 59 -4.23 -6.53 6.68
C PHE A 59 -5.57 -7.15 7.15
N LEU A 60 -6.11 -8.17 6.46
CA LEU A 60 -7.33 -8.91 6.82
C LEU A 60 -8.54 -8.04 7.24
N GLY A 61 -8.70 -6.86 6.62
CA GLY A 61 -9.78 -5.92 6.97
C GLY A 61 -9.63 -5.20 8.31
N THR A 62 -8.49 -5.31 8.99
CA THR A 62 -8.17 -4.63 10.27
C THR A 62 -8.55 -3.14 10.30
N PRO A 63 -8.29 -2.34 9.26
CA PRO A 63 -8.66 -0.92 9.26
C PRO A 63 -10.14 -0.66 9.56
N LYS A 64 -11.04 -1.48 9.00
CA LYS A 64 -12.50 -1.34 9.23
C LYS A 64 -12.88 -1.74 10.64
N THR A 65 -12.30 -2.83 11.14
CA THR A 65 -12.50 -3.31 12.52
C THR A 65 -12.03 -2.28 13.52
N LEU A 66 -10.84 -1.71 13.30
CA LEU A 66 -10.25 -0.70 14.17
C LEU A 66 -11.17 0.52 14.26
N ILE A 67 -11.53 1.15 13.14
CA ILE A 67 -12.40 2.34 13.15
C ILE A 67 -13.75 2.07 13.85
N ARG A 68 -14.36 0.89 13.64
CA ARG A 68 -15.68 0.56 14.19
C ARG A 68 -15.66 0.22 15.68
N PHE A 69 -14.66 -0.52 16.15
CA PHE A 69 -14.61 -1.05 17.51
C PHE A 69 -13.79 -0.18 18.47
N PHE A 70 -12.89 0.67 17.97
CA PHE A 70 -12.10 1.58 18.79
C PHE A 70 -12.91 2.45 19.77
N PRO A 71 -14.09 3.03 19.41
CA PRO A 71 -14.89 3.79 20.35
C PRO A 71 -15.69 2.93 21.34
N LYS A 72 -15.85 1.63 21.08
CA LYS A 72 -16.72 0.73 21.87
C LYS A 72 -15.96 -0.15 22.86
N VAL A 73 -14.65 -0.28 22.69
CA VAL A 73 -13.80 -1.16 23.50
C VAL A 73 -13.28 -0.41 24.72
N GLU A 74 -13.49 -0.98 25.91
CA GLU A 74 -12.99 -0.43 27.17
C GLU A 74 -11.46 -0.46 27.23
N ASN A 75 -10.85 -1.58 26.82
CA ASN A 75 -9.39 -1.78 26.79
C ASN A 75 -8.78 -1.40 25.43
N LYS A 76 -8.58 -0.09 25.20
CA LYS A 76 -8.00 0.44 23.95
C LYS A 76 -6.61 -0.13 23.64
N HIS A 77 -5.78 -0.37 24.66
CA HIS A 77 -4.44 -0.93 24.49
C HIS A 77 -4.45 -2.30 23.81
N GLN A 78 -5.38 -3.18 24.20
CA GLN A 78 -5.48 -4.52 23.64
C GLN A 78 -5.87 -4.48 22.15
N LEU A 79 -6.78 -3.59 21.78
CA LEU A 79 -7.18 -3.40 20.38
C LEU A 79 -6.04 -2.84 19.54
N ILE A 80 -5.25 -1.91 20.08
CA ILE A 80 -4.07 -1.36 19.41
C ILE A 80 -3.01 -2.44 19.21
N THR A 81 -2.71 -3.24 20.26
CA THR A 81 -1.77 -4.36 20.15
C THR A 81 -2.22 -5.36 19.09
N LEU A 82 -3.51 -5.72 19.08
CA LEU A 82 -4.07 -6.60 18.05
C LEU A 82 -3.94 -5.98 16.65
N ALA A 83 -4.25 -4.68 16.51
CA ALA A 83 -4.14 -3.98 15.25
C ALA A 83 -2.72 -3.99 14.68
N PHE A 84 -1.68 -3.92 15.52
CA PHE A 84 -0.28 -4.05 15.09
C PHE A 84 0.15 -5.50 14.86
N LEU A 85 -0.41 -6.46 15.58
CA LEU A 85 -0.08 -7.88 15.42
C LEU A 85 -0.56 -8.42 14.07
N ILE A 86 -1.75 -8.00 13.62
CA ILE A 86 -2.34 -8.48 12.36
C ILE A 86 -1.45 -8.20 11.13
N PRO A 87 -0.95 -6.97 10.86
CA PRO A 87 -0.06 -6.73 9.73
C PRO A 87 1.30 -7.45 9.86
N ILE A 88 1.78 -7.76 11.09
CA ILE A 88 2.97 -8.61 11.28
C ILE A 88 2.68 -10.04 10.81
N ILE A 89 1.56 -10.61 11.24
CA ILE A 89 1.13 -11.96 10.83
C ILE A 89 0.85 -11.99 9.33
N GLY A 90 0.17 -10.97 8.81
CA GLY A 90 -0.11 -10.80 7.39
C GLY A 90 1.16 -10.70 6.55
N PHE A 91 2.15 -9.95 7.02
CA PHE A 91 3.47 -9.89 6.40
C PHE A 91 4.17 -11.25 6.38
N LEU A 92 4.19 -11.97 7.50
CA LEU A 92 4.76 -13.32 7.58
C LEU A 92 4.03 -14.29 6.64
N LEU A 93 2.71 -14.21 6.56
CA LEU A 93 1.88 -15.02 5.65
C LEU A 93 2.22 -14.70 4.20
N VAL A 94 2.28 -13.41 3.83
CA VAL A 94 2.62 -12.97 2.48
C VAL A 94 4.05 -13.39 2.10
N LEU A 95 5.00 -13.33 3.04
CA LEU A 95 6.37 -13.82 2.85
C LEU A 95 6.40 -15.34 2.64
N PHE A 96 5.59 -16.08 3.39
CA PHE A 96 5.47 -17.52 3.20
C PHE A 96 4.85 -17.87 1.83
N LEU A 97 3.79 -17.17 1.44
CA LEU A 97 3.17 -17.32 0.12
C LEU A 97 4.14 -16.96 -1.02
N TYR A 98 5.01 -15.96 -0.82
CA TYR A 98 6.06 -15.63 -1.78
C TYR A 98 6.96 -16.83 -2.06
N PHE A 99 7.51 -17.47 -1.02
CA PHE A 99 8.40 -18.62 -1.22
C PHE A 99 7.70 -19.82 -1.87
N LEU A 100 6.41 -20.01 -1.61
CA LEU A 100 5.66 -21.16 -2.12
C LEU A 100 5.11 -20.96 -3.54
N PHE A 101 4.63 -19.76 -3.87
CA PHE A 101 3.89 -19.50 -5.10
C PHE A 101 4.62 -18.59 -6.11
N LYS A 102 5.85 -18.16 -5.82
CA LYS A 102 6.62 -17.28 -6.74
C LYS A 102 6.63 -17.83 -8.17
N ASP A 103 6.98 -19.10 -8.34
CA ASP A 103 7.17 -19.67 -9.68
C ASP A 103 5.83 -19.83 -10.42
N SER A 104 4.78 -20.31 -9.74
CA SER A 104 3.43 -20.44 -10.31
C SER A 104 2.81 -19.09 -10.68
N PHE A 105 3.05 -18.05 -9.87
CA PHE A 105 2.53 -16.71 -10.14
C PHE A 105 3.25 -16.07 -11.34
N LEU A 106 4.57 -16.27 -11.47
CA LEU A 106 5.33 -15.82 -12.62
C LEU A 106 4.93 -16.54 -13.90
N GLU A 107 4.61 -17.83 -13.83
CA GLU A 107 4.12 -18.60 -14.98
C GLU A 107 2.72 -18.11 -15.42
N PHE A 108 1.84 -17.78 -14.48
CA PHE A 108 0.50 -17.23 -14.78
C PHE A 108 0.54 -15.85 -15.46
N ILE A 109 1.53 -15.02 -15.12
CA ILE A 109 1.67 -13.66 -15.68
C ILE A 109 2.43 -13.66 -17.01
N LYS A 110 3.04 -14.78 -17.40
CA LYS A 110 3.82 -14.86 -18.63
C LYS A 110 2.93 -14.48 -19.83
N PRO A 111 3.31 -13.48 -20.63
CA PRO A 111 2.56 -13.14 -21.83
C PRO A 111 2.66 -14.28 -22.85
N ASP A 112 1.54 -14.65 -23.47
CA ASP A 112 1.47 -15.63 -24.56
C ASP A 112 1.95 -15.03 -25.90
N THR A 113 2.00 -13.70 -25.99
CA THR A 113 2.40 -12.88 -27.13
C THR A 113 3.92 -12.77 -27.25
N LEU A 114 4.44 -12.81 -28.49
CA LEU A 114 5.86 -12.70 -28.83
C LEU A 114 6.34 -11.24 -28.98
N GLU A 115 5.58 -10.27 -28.46
CA GLU A 115 5.97 -8.86 -28.55
C GLU A 115 7.20 -8.60 -27.66
N LEU A 116 8.25 -8.04 -28.26
CA LEU A 116 9.54 -7.85 -27.60
C LEU A 116 9.44 -6.93 -26.37
N ASP A 117 8.57 -5.92 -26.43
CA ASP A 117 8.36 -4.96 -25.34
C ASP A 117 7.66 -5.60 -24.13
N GLU A 118 6.65 -6.46 -24.36
CA GLU A 118 5.93 -7.17 -23.29
C GLU A 118 6.84 -8.21 -22.61
N LEU A 119 7.68 -8.90 -23.38
CA LEU A 119 8.63 -9.87 -22.86
C LEU A 119 9.73 -9.19 -22.02
N GLN A 120 10.18 -8.00 -22.42
CA GLN A 120 11.11 -7.18 -21.64
C GLN A 120 10.48 -6.72 -20.33
N ALA A 121 9.26 -6.19 -20.37
CA ALA A 121 8.53 -5.79 -19.16
C ALA A 121 8.32 -6.96 -18.19
N PHE A 122 7.96 -8.14 -18.70
CA PHE A 122 7.84 -9.36 -17.90
C PHE A 122 9.17 -9.80 -17.28
N THR A 123 10.27 -9.72 -18.03
CA THR A 123 11.61 -10.07 -17.54
C THR A 123 12.06 -9.11 -16.42
N LEU A 124 11.81 -7.81 -16.59
CA LEU A 124 12.09 -6.81 -15.56
C LEU A 124 11.22 -7.01 -14.31
N LEU A 125 9.94 -7.36 -14.49
CA LEU A 125 9.04 -7.71 -13.39
C LEU A 125 9.52 -8.95 -12.64
N LYS A 126 9.93 -10.00 -13.34
CA LYS A 126 10.46 -11.23 -12.74
C LYS A 126 11.67 -10.96 -11.86
N LEU A 127 12.58 -10.09 -12.32
CA LEU A 127 13.79 -9.71 -11.59
C LEU A 127 13.45 -8.88 -10.34
N ASN A 128 12.48 -7.99 -10.46
CA ASN A 128 12.06 -7.06 -9.40
C ASN A 128 10.86 -7.52 -8.59
N PHE A 129 10.44 -8.79 -8.72
CA PHE A 129 9.21 -9.28 -8.11
C PHE A 129 9.22 -9.19 -6.58
N HIS A 130 10.40 -9.28 -5.97
CA HIS A 130 10.60 -9.05 -4.53
C HIS A 130 10.12 -7.67 -4.06
N LEU A 131 10.14 -6.64 -4.94
CA LEU A 131 9.66 -5.30 -4.65
C LEU A 131 8.15 -5.25 -4.38
N VAL A 132 7.38 -6.17 -4.95
CA VAL A 132 5.94 -6.26 -4.69
C VAL A 132 5.70 -6.63 -3.22
N PHE A 133 6.44 -7.62 -2.70
CA PHE A 133 6.24 -8.12 -1.33
C PHE A 133 6.67 -7.13 -0.26
N ILE A 134 7.81 -6.46 -0.48
CA ILE A 134 8.25 -5.40 0.43
C ILE A 134 7.23 -4.26 0.43
N LEU A 135 6.68 -3.87 -0.74
CA LEU A 135 5.68 -2.82 -0.82
C LEU A 135 4.36 -3.23 -0.16
N VAL A 136 3.92 -4.48 -0.30
CA VAL A 136 2.77 -5.04 0.43
C VAL A 136 2.95 -4.90 1.94
N ALA A 137 4.15 -5.17 2.46
CA ALA A 137 4.46 -5.00 3.87
C ALA A 137 4.22 -3.56 4.30
N PHE A 138 4.85 -2.61 3.62
CA PHE A 138 4.72 -1.18 3.92
C PHE A 138 3.27 -0.68 3.82
N LEU A 139 2.54 -1.08 2.76
CA LEU A 139 1.14 -0.71 2.58
C LEU A 139 0.25 -1.25 3.70
N SER A 140 0.47 -2.50 4.13
CA SER A 140 -0.33 -3.10 5.20
C SER A 140 -0.17 -2.37 6.54
N PHE A 141 1.07 -2.03 6.90
CA PHE A 141 1.36 -1.21 8.10
C PHE A 141 0.83 0.20 7.97
N PHE A 142 0.99 0.83 6.81
CA PHE A 142 0.48 2.17 6.55
C PHE A 142 -1.05 2.25 6.72
N GLU A 143 -1.79 1.29 6.17
CA GLU A 143 -3.25 1.25 6.29
C GLU A 143 -3.73 1.08 7.73
N VAL A 144 -3.09 0.18 8.49
CA VAL A 144 -3.40 0.00 9.91
C VAL A 144 -3.11 1.29 10.70
N LEU A 145 -1.94 1.90 10.51
CA LEU A 145 -1.56 3.11 11.23
C LEU A 145 -2.46 4.31 10.88
N SER A 146 -2.80 4.43 9.59
CA SER A 146 -3.74 5.44 9.09
C SER A 146 -5.14 5.23 9.66
N SER A 147 -5.59 3.99 9.80
CA SER A 147 -6.88 3.67 10.43
C SER A 147 -6.90 4.00 11.93
N LEU A 148 -5.80 3.75 12.63
CA LEU A 148 -5.62 4.09 14.05
C LEU A 148 -5.61 5.62 14.26
N SER A 149 -4.91 6.35 13.40
CA SER A 149 -4.94 7.82 13.42
C SER A 149 -6.37 8.35 13.24
N ARG A 150 -7.11 7.81 12.27
CA ARG A 150 -8.51 8.17 12.02
C ARG A 150 -9.44 7.81 13.17
N SER A 151 -9.25 6.66 13.82
CA SER A 151 -10.08 6.23 14.95
C SER A 151 -9.87 7.10 16.20
N LEU A 152 -8.66 7.63 16.39
CA LEU A 152 -8.35 8.58 17.47
C LEU A 152 -9.02 9.94 17.24
N LEU A 153 -9.12 10.39 15.99
CA LEU A 153 -9.71 11.69 15.63
C LEU A 153 -11.25 11.74 15.77
N ASN A 154 -11.92 10.59 15.68
CA ASN A 154 -13.39 10.49 15.76
C ASN A 154 -13.91 10.10 17.16
N ALA A 155 -13.06 10.11 18.20
CA ALA A 155 -13.44 9.72 19.56
C ALA A 155 -13.85 10.90 20.47
N THR A 156 -14.27 12.03 19.90
CA THR A 156 -14.83 13.20 20.60
C THR A 156 -16.05 13.74 19.89
#